data_AF-A0AB74K4F7-F1
#
_entry.id   AF-A0AB74K4F7-F1
#
_cell.length_a   1.000
_cell.length_b   1.000
_cell.length_c   1.000
_cell.angle_alpha   90.00
_cell.angle_beta   90.00
_cell.angle_gamma   90.00
#
_symmetry.space_group_name_H-M   'P 1'
#
loop_
_entity.id
_entity.type
_entity.pdbx_description
1 polymer ?
#
loop_
_entity_poly.entity_id
_entity_poly.type
_entity_poly.pdbx_seq_one_letter_code
_entity_poly.pdbx_strand_id
1 'polypeptide(L)'
;MAYDYDGIEKWLSHSQQYHHSLSSAFRPSRAKRIKLLDLPRTTTIELFSDAEYKDAPLHFEKLVDGILEFTRGVKTISEDSKAELNGIAIRADSMKLNDPDLYYQASDTGRRSLGSSPPVNQVVYLLKRTRTLLLRHAHEAHWNSGVHHPLAIMALSTSAHMSQTNFNNITLAKITPRFITQTGESVDFAITLEPDSAMNTALSEVPDRSWNHSQDEILRSEPICVNVETKSDSGNMTESEIQLGIWVSAQYLKLKELLTHNSKPLTLPWLPLLIVKGELWYLLLASHSNGITTLWSKHLIADSSTLTGIYTVISVLQLLFQWANTEYRSWFKDNAVMP
;
A
#
# COMPACT_ATOMS: atom_id res chain seq x y z
N MET A 1 12.56 -33.94 -1.53
CA MET A 1 13.25 -32.93 -2.35
C MET A 1 14.24 -32.22 -1.44
N ALA A 2 15.54 -32.46 -1.62
CA ALA A 2 16.57 -31.76 -0.86
C ALA A 2 16.71 -30.35 -1.44
N TYR A 3 16.56 -29.33 -0.60
CA TYR A 3 16.76 -27.94 -0.98
C TYR A 3 18.26 -27.64 -1.05
N ASP A 4 18.69 -26.93 -2.10
CA ASP A 4 20.07 -26.48 -2.28
C ASP A 4 20.37 -25.33 -1.31
N TYR A 5 21.01 -25.66 -0.18
CA TYR A 5 21.40 -24.71 0.85
C TYR A 5 22.64 -23.88 0.45
N ASP A 6 23.48 -24.39 -0.46
CA ASP A 6 24.72 -23.72 -0.88
C ASP A 6 24.44 -22.51 -1.78
N GLY A 7 23.41 -22.60 -2.63
CA GLY A 7 22.92 -21.47 -3.42
C GLY A 7 22.37 -20.32 -2.57
N ILE A 8 21.74 -20.64 -1.44
CA ILE A 8 21.16 -19.65 -0.51
C ILE A 8 22.27 -18.90 0.22
N GLU A 9 23.31 -19.58 0.73
CA GLU A 9 24.40 -18.92 1.46
C GLU A 9 25.25 -17.99 0.56
N LYS A 10 25.51 -18.38 -0.70
CA LYS A 10 26.18 -17.50 -1.68
C LYS A 10 25.35 -16.28 -2.04
N TRP A 11 24.02 -16.38 -2.06
CA TRP A 11 23.15 -15.23 -2.29
C TRP A 11 23.14 -14.28 -1.09
N LEU A 12 23.16 -14.79 0.15
CA LEU A 12 23.20 -13.96 1.36
C LEU A 12 24.41 -13.00 1.37
N SER A 13 25.59 -13.45 0.92
CA SER A 13 26.78 -12.59 0.83
C SER A 13 26.67 -11.51 -0.27
N HIS A 14 26.06 -11.83 -1.42
CA HIS A 14 25.82 -10.86 -2.49
C HIS A 14 24.69 -9.87 -2.14
N SER A 15 23.65 -10.32 -1.42
CA SER A 15 22.55 -9.47 -0.94
C SER A 15 23.05 -8.42 0.05
N GLN A 16 24.00 -8.75 0.95
CA GLN A 16 24.61 -7.77 1.84
C GLN A 16 25.35 -6.66 1.06
N GLN A 17 26.03 -6.98 -0.03
CA GLN A 17 26.61 -5.97 -0.93
C GLN A 17 25.54 -5.15 -1.66
N TYR A 18 24.45 -5.78 -2.10
CA TYR A 18 23.32 -5.10 -2.74
C TYR A 18 22.61 -4.12 -1.77
N HIS A 19 22.32 -4.55 -0.53
CA HIS A 19 21.70 -3.71 0.50
C HIS A 19 22.62 -2.57 0.97
N HIS A 20 23.95 -2.78 1.02
CA HIS A 20 24.90 -1.69 1.28
C HIS A 20 24.83 -0.59 0.21
N SER A 21 24.58 -0.94 -1.06
CA SER A 21 24.38 0.05 -2.15
C SER A 21 23.03 0.79 -2.07
N LEU A 22 22.01 0.20 -1.45
CA LEU A 22 20.69 0.82 -1.23
C LEU A 22 20.66 1.78 -0.02
N SER A 23 21.66 1.71 0.87
CA SER A 23 21.76 2.57 2.07
C SER A 23 22.00 4.06 1.78
N SER A 24 22.13 4.46 0.50
CA SER A 24 22.17 5.87 0.09
C SER A 24 20.83 6.44 -0.40
N ALA A 25 19.70 5.75 -0.18
CA ALA A 25 18.42 6.08 -0.80
C ALA A 25 17.60 7.15 -0.04
N PHE A 26 18.15 8.36 0.07
CA PHE A 26 17.35 9.59 0.12
C PHE A 26 17.75 10.42 -1.10
N ARG A 27 17.20 10.09 -2.27
CA ARG A 27 17.20 11.00 -3.41
C ARG A 27 15.75 11.26 -3.80
N PRO A 28 15.25 12.50 -3.64
CA PRO A 28 14.00 12.89 -4.26
C PRO A 28 14.05 12.54 -5.75
N SER A 29 13.03 11.84 -6.24
CA SER A 29 12.81 11.75 -7.69
C SER A 29 12.57 13.17 -8.21
N ARG A 30 13.39 13.62 -9.16
CA ARG A 30 13.26 14.95 -9.77
C ARG A 30 11.84 15.14 -10.31
N ALA A 31 11.19 16.24 -9.96
CA ALA A 31 9.81 16.52 -10.39
C ALA A 31 9.63 16.37 -11.91
N LYS A 32 8.58 15.63 -12.31
CA LYS A 32 8.18 15.44 -13.71
C LYS A 32 6.71 15.80 -13.86
N ARG A 33 6.44 16.98 -14.41
CA ARG A 33 5.09 17.32 -14.87
C ARG A 33 4.81 16.62 -16.18
N ILE A 34 3.97 15.59 -16.15
CA ILE A 34 3.43 15.02 -17.37
C ILE A 34 2.08 15.68 -17.63
N LYS A 35 2.08 16.76 -18.43
CA LYS A 35 0.84 17.27 -19.02
C LYS A 35 0.38 16.28 -20.06
N LEU A 36 -0.48 15.36 -19.65
CA LEU A 36 -1.10 14.40 -20.55
C LEU A 36 -2.31 15.09 -21.20
N LEU A 37 -2.05 15.71 -22.35
CA LEU A 37 -3.05 16.33 -23.21
C LEU A 37 -3.70 15.24 -24.06
N ASP A 38 -5.01 15.05 -23.91
CA ASP A 38 -6.00 14.88 -24.99
C ASP A 38 -7.30 14.30 -24.41
N LEU A 39 -8.32 15.16 -24.20
CA LEU A 39 -9.78 14.93 -24.12
C LEU A 39 -10.47 16.05 -23.29
N PRO A 40 -11.79 16.33 -23.49
CA PRO A 40 -12.46 17.59 -23.08
C PRO A 40 -12.58 17.85 -21.57
N ARG A 41 -12.08 16.95 -20.71
CA ARG A 41 -11.98 17.12 -19.25
C ARG A 41 -10.52 16.98 -18.84
N THR A 42 -9.73 18.02 -19.04
CA THR A 42 -8.30 18.04 -18.68
C THR A 42 -8.13 17.87 -17.17
N THR A 43 -7.85 16.65 -16.73
CA THR A 43 -7.26 16.40 -15.40
C THR A 43 -5.76 16.27 -15.60
N THR A 44 -4.98 17.15 -14.96
CA THR A 44 -3.52 17.10 -15.07
C THR A 44 -2.98 16.13 -14.02
N ILE A 45 -2.03 15.27 -14.39
CA ILE A 45 -1.32 14.41 -13.44
C ILE A 45 0.10 14.95 -13.28
N GLU A 46 0.46 15.36 -12.06
CA GLU A 46 1.82 15.76 -11.72
C GLU A 46 2.53 14.61 -11.00
N LEU A 47 3.62 14.11 -11.58
CA LEU A 47 4.43 13.06 -10.96
C LEU A 47 5.60 13.69 -10.22
N PHE A 48 5.58 13.53 -8.90
CA PHE A 48 6.56 14.03 -7.94
C PHE A 48 6.65 15.56 -7.96
N SER A 49 6.24 16.18 -6.86
CA SER A 49 6.47 17.59 -6.61
C SER A 49 7.75 17.76 -5.79
N ASP A 50 8.58 18.75 -6.14
CA ASP A 50 9.73 19.16 -5.33
C ASP A 50 9.29 19.97 -4.09
N ALA A 51 8.01 20.34 -4.00
CA ALA A 51 7.44 20.93 -2.79
C ALA A 51 7.25 19.86 -1.72
N GLU A 52 7.64 20.17 -0.48
CA GLU A 52 7.19 19.40 0.68
C GLU A 52 5.65 19.37 0.68
N TYR A 53 5.04 18.25 1.09
CA TYR A 53 3.59 18.03 1.13
C TYR A 53 2.88 18.85 2.24
N LYS A 54 3.32 20.11 2.46
CA LYS A 54 2.90 21.02 3.55
C LYS A 54 1.40 21.31 3.62
N ASP A 55 0.67 21.02 2.54
CA ASP A 55 -0.79 21.19 2.47
C ASP A 55 -1.55 19.91 2.86
N ALA A 56 -0.86 18.86 3.30
CA ALA A 56 -1.48 17.64 3.79
C ALA A 56 -2.29 17.93 5.07
N PRO A 57 -3.51 17.41 5.20
CA PRO A 57 -4.25 17.49 6.45
C PRO A 57 -3.47 16.83 7.60
N LEU A 58 -3.55 17.39 8.80
CA LEU A 58 -2.79 16.92 9.97
C LEU A 58 -2.96 15.41 10.25
N HIS A 59 -4.15 14.85 10.04
CA HIS A 59 -4.38 13.41 10.24
C HIS A 59 -3.63 12.55 9.21
N PHE A 60 -3.42 13.07 8.00
CA PHE A 60 -2.66 12.42 6.94
C PHE A 60 -1.16 12.55 7.19
N GLU A 61 -0.68 13.69 7.69
CA GLU A 61 0.72 13.83 8.14
C GLU A 61 1.04 12.81 9.24
N LYS A 62 0.16 12.65 10.23
CA LYS A 62 0.31 11.62 11.28
C LYS A 62 0.37 10.20 10.73
N LEU A 63 -0.40 9.88 9.69
CA LEU A 63 -0.30 8.60 9.00
C LEU A 63 1.10 8.42 8.42
N VAL A 64 1.60 9.41 7.69
CA VAL A 64 2.93 9.37 7.05
C VAL A 64 4.03 9.23 8.11
N ASP A 65 3.97 10.00 9.19
CA ASP A 65 4.91 9.92 10.30
C ASP A 65 4.93 8.52 10.93
N GLY A 66 3.76 7.94 11.20
CA GLY A 66 3.64 6.57 11.73
C GLY A 66 4.22 5.52 10.78
N ILE A 67 4.01 5.68 9.46
CA ILE A 67 4.65 4.79 8.46
C ILE A 67 6.17 4.93 8.52
N LEU A 68 6.69 6.17 8.58
CA LEU A 68 8.13 6.45 8.64
C LEU A 68 8.78 6.00 9.95
N GLU A 69 8.04 5.89 11.05
CA GLU A 69 8.53 5.23 12.27
C GLU A 69 8.73 3.73 12.04
N PHE A 70 7.78 3.06 11.38
CA PHE A 70 7.91 1.63 11.04
C PHE A 70 9.04 1.36 10.05
N THR A 71 9.31 2.25 9.09
CA THR A 71 10.43 2.08 8.14
C THR A 71 11.79 2.08 8.84
N ARG A 72 11.90 2.69 10.03
CA ARG A 72 13.10 2.62 10.88
C ARG A 72 13.20 1.31 11.67
N GLY A 73 12.20 0.43 11.54
CA GLY A 73 12.13 -0.86 12.23
C GLY A 73 11.51 -0.79 13.63
N VAL A 74 11.10 0.39 14.10
CA VAL A 74 10.66 0.57 15.49
C VAL A 74 9.32 -0.15 15.75
N LYS A 75 9.26 -0.98 16.79
CA LYS A 75 8.04 -1.63 17.31
C LYS A 75 7.25 -2.39 16.24
N THR A 76 7.95 -3.17 15.41
CA THR A 76 7.33 -3.96 14.33
C THR A 76 7.08 -5.42 14.72
N ILE A 77 7.78 -5.95 15.73
CA ILE A 77 7.70 -7.36 16.16
C ILE A 77 7.23 -7.45 17.61
N SER A 78 6.38 -8.43 17.96
CA SER A 78 6.08 -8.67 19.38
C SER A 78 7.30 -9.22 20.12
N GLU A 79 7.58 -8.74 21.34
CA GLU A 79 8.61 -9.32 22.22
C GLU A 79 8.40 -10.84 22.42
N ASP A 80 7.15 -11.32 22.37
CA ASP A 80 6.82 -12.76 22.49
C ASP A 80 7.43 -13.60 21.35
N SER A 81 7.63 -13.02 20.17
CA SER A 81 8.22 -13.70 19.01
C SER A 81 9.74 -13.79 19.07
N LYS A 82 10.39 -13.06 19.97
CA LYS A 82 11.85 -12.89 20.01
C LYS A 82 12.61 -14.20 20.25
N ALA A 83 12.13 -15.02 21.18
CA ALA A 83 12.78 -16.30 21.50
C ALA A 83 12.76 -17.26 20.30
N GLU A 84 11.64 -17.34 19.59
CA GLU A 84 11.49 -18.16 18.38
C GLU A 84 12.36 -17.64 17.24
N LEU A 85 12.36 -16.32 17.00
CA LEU A 85 13.18 -15.69 15.96
C LEU A 85 14.69 -15.90 16.19
N ASN A 86 15.14 -15.81 17.45
CA ASN A 86 16.53 -16.10 17.82
C ASN A 86 16.90 -17.57 17.58
N GLY A 87 15.97 -18.50 17.75
CA GLY A 87 16.17 -19.93 17.46
C GLY A 87 16.25 -20.25 15.97
N ILE A 88 15.69 -19.41 15.10
CA ILE A 88 15.63 -19.63 13.65
C ILE A 88 16.83 -19.02 12.91
N ALA A 89 17.52 -18.05 13.53
CA ALA A 89 18.53 -17.16 12.97
C ALA A 89 19.17 -17.66 11.66
N ILE A 90 18.54 -17.29 10.54
CA ILE A 90 19.17 -17.29 9.22
C ILE A 90 20.30 -16.25 9.35
N ARG A 91 21.56 -16.69 9.25
CA ARG A 91 22.77 -15.92 9.63
C ARG A 91 22.77 -14.45 9.19
N ALA A 92 22.16 -14.13 8.04
CA ALA A 92 22.15 -12.79 7.46
C ALA A 92 21.29 -11.73 8.17
N ASP A 93 20.22 -12.10 8.89
CA ASP A 93 19.32 -11.13 9.57
C ASP A 93 19.58 -11.02 11.09
N SER A 94 20.49 -11.84 11.62
CA SER A 94 20.72 -12.03 13.07
C SER A 94 21.16 -10.76 13.81
N MET A 95 21.96 -9.88 13.19
CA MET A 95 22.38 -8.63 13.85
C MET A 95 21.24 -7.64 14.04
N LYS A 96 20.26 -7.59 13.11
CA LYS A 96 19.11 -6.67 13.22
C LYS A 96 18.10 -7.12 14.26
N LEU A 97 17.98 -8.42 14.50
CA LEU A 97 17.09 -8.98 15.52
C LEU A 97 17.55 -8.71 16.97
N ASN A 98 18.79 -8.26 17.17
CA ASN A 98 19.26 -7.88 18.50
C ASN A 98 18.87 -6.45 18.89
N ASP A 99 18.31 -5.67 17.97
CA ASP A 99 17.87 -4.31 18.24
C ASP A 99 16.63 -4.33 19.15
N PRO A 100 16.72 -3.79 20.39
CA PRO A 100 15.57 -3.75 21.29
C PRO A 100 14.43 -2.87 20.76
N ASP A 101 14.72 -1.85 19.95
CA ASP A 101 13.70 -0.93 19.42
C ASP A 101 12.78 -1.62 18.40
N LEU A 102 13.20 -2.77 17.87
CA LEU A 102 12.42 -3.60 16.95
C LEU A 102 11.14 -4.15 17.59
N TYR A 103 11.18 -4.37 18.90
CA TYR A 103 10.17 -5.13 19.63
C TYR A 103 9.20 -4.23 20.37
N TYR A 104 7.91 -4.55 20.28
CA TYR A 104 6.86 -3.94 21.10
C TYR A 104 6.39 -4.90 22.20
N GLN A 105 6.02 -4.31 23.32
CA GLN A 105 5.60 -4.99 24.53
C GLN A 105 4.07 -4.93 24.70
N ALA A 106 3.55 -5.69 25.66
CA ALA A 106 2.13 -5.67 26.02
C ALA A 106 1.61 -4.28 26.40
N SER A 107 2.49 -3.42 26.94
CA SER A 107 2.21 -2.03 27.33
C SER A 107 2.16 -1.04 26.16
N ASP A 108 2.62 -1.41 24.96
CA ASP A 108 2.60 -0.54 23.78
C ASP A 108 1.19 -0.51 23.15
N THR A 109 0.24 0.08 23.85
CA THR A 109 -1.18 0.09 23.47
C THR A 109 -1.43 0.67 22.08
N GLY A 110 -0.71 1.72 21.69
CA GLY A 110 -0.82 2.31 20.36
C GLY A 110 -0.38 1.37 19.23
N ARG A 111 0.68 0.57 19.41
CA ARG A 111 1.08 -0.43 18.42
C ARG A 111 0.10 -1.60 18.41
N ARG A 112 -0.34 -2.06 19.59
CA ARG A 112 -1.26 -3.19 19.73
C ARG A 112 -2.66 -2.89 19.21
N SER A 113 -3.09 -1.63 19.18
CA SER A 113 -4.37 -1.26 18.57
C SER A 113 -4.41 -1.47 17.06
N LEU A 114 -3.25 -1.62 16.39
CA LEU A 114 -3.22 -1.92 14.96
C LEU A 114 -3.46 -3.40 14.66
N GLY A 115 -3.07 -4.30 15.57
CA GLY A 115 -3.09 -5.74 15.35
C GLY A 115 -1.98 -6.48 16.09
N SER A 116 -2.01 -7.81 16.00
CA SER A 116 -0.99 -8.69 16.55
C SER A 116 0.20 -8.89 15.60
N SER A 117 1.30 -9.41 16.13
CA SER A 117 2.42 -9.88 15.32
C SER A 117 2.00 -11.13 14.54
N PRO A 118 2.41 -11.29 13.28
CA PRO A 118 2.18 -12.52 12.54
C PRO A 118 2.96 -13.70 13.13
N PRO A 119 2.48 -14.95 12.93
CA PRO A 119 3.23 -16.14 13.33
C PRO A 119 4.58 -16.24 12.62
N VAL A 120 5.64 -16.50 13.37
CA VAL A 120 7.02 -16.53 12.89
C VAL A 120 7.22 -17.53 11.74
N ASN A 121 6.62 -18.72 11.84
CA ASN A 121 6.70 -19.74 10.81
C ASN A 121 6.14 -19.29 9.45
N GLN A 122 5.05 -18.52 9.44
CA GLN A 122 4.47 -17.99 8.19
C GLN A 122 5.32 -16.86 7.60
N VAL A 123 5.91 -16.01 8.45
CA VAL A 123 6.88 -15.00 8.01
C VAL A 123 8.09 -15.66 7.37
N VAL A 124 8.65 -16.70 8.00
CA VAL A 124 9.79 -17.46 7.46
C VAL A 124 9.44 -18.15 6.13
N TYR A 125 8.20 -18.64 5.99
CA TYR A 125 7.71 -19.17 4.71
C TYR A 125 7.73 -18.10 3.61
N LEU A 126 7.16 -16.92 3.87
CA LEU A 126 7.15 -15.82 2.90
C LEU A 126 8.55 -15.31 2.58
N LEU A 127 9.45 -15.28 3.56
CA LEU A 127 10.85 -14.92 3.35
C LEU A 127 11.54 -15.86 2.36
N LYS A 128 11.40 -17.18 2.58
CA LYS A 128 11.94 -18.20 1.66
C LYS A 128 11.32 -18.08 0.27
N ARG A 129 10.01 -17.82 0.20
CA ARG A 129 9.29 -17.66 -1.07
C ARG A 129 9.78 -16.43 -1.83
N THR A 130 9.90 -15.29 -1.17
CA THR A 130 10.42 -14.03 -1.72
C THR A 130 11.81 -14.22 -2.32
N ARG A 131 12.76 -14.77 -1.55
CA ARG A 131 14.13 -15.04 -2.02
C ARG A 131 14.15 -16.00 -3.21
N THR A 132 13.25 -16.99 -3.22
CA THR A 132 13.13 -17.93 -4.35
C THR A 132 12.65 -17.25 -5.63
N LEU A 133 11.65 -16.36 -5.53
CA LEU A 133 11.12 -15.65 -6.71
C LEU A 133 12.15 -14.66 -7.27
N LEU A 134 12.88 -13.99 -6.39
CA LEU A 134 13.97 -13.08 -6.76
C LEU A 134 15.09 -13.81 -7.50
N LEU A 135 15.55 -14.96 -6.97
CA LEU A 135 16.55 -15.80 -7.62
C LEU A 135 16.11 -16.34 -8.99
N ARG A 136 14.81 -16.48 -9.21
CA ARG A 136 14.24 -17.03 -10.45
C ARG A 136 13.82 -15.96 -11.45
N HIS A 137 14.01 -14.67 -11.13
CA HIS A 137 13.49 -13.55 -11.94
C HIS A 137 12.02 -13.75 -12.31
N ALA A 138 11.22 -14.13 -11.30
CA ALA A 138 9.86 -14.54 -11.53
C ALA A 138 9.02 -13.39 -12.09
N HIS A 139 8.12 -13.72 -13.03
CA HIS A 139 7.15 -12.76 -13.55
C HIS A 139 6.19 -12.27 -12.46
N GLU A 140 5.60 -11.11 -12.68
CA GLU A 140 4.69 -10.40 -11.77
C GLU A 140 3.57 -11.28 -11.21
N ALA A 141 2.92 -12.10 -12.04
CA ALA A 141 1.86 -13.01 -11.58
C ALA A 141 2.31 -13.99 -10.48
N HIS A 142 3.57 -14.45 -10.51
CA HIS A 142 4.14 -15.30 -9.46
C HIS A 142 4.40 -14.52 -8.17
N TRP A 143 4.82 -13.25 -8.29
CA TRP A 143 4.98 -12.36 -7.14
C TRP A 143 3.64 -12.05 -6.48
N ASN A 144 2.62 -11.73 -7.29
CA ASN A 144 1.27 -11.42 -6.83
C ASN A 144 0.63 -12.59 -6.08
N SER A 145 0.64 -13.78 -6.67
CA SER A 145 0.06 -14.98 -6.06
C SER A 145 0.92 -15.57 -4.93
N GLY A 146 2.24 -15.40 -4.98
CA GLY A 146 3.18 -16.09 -4.08
C GLY A 146 3.69 -15.25 -2.91
N VAL A 147 3.68 -13.92 -3.01
CA VAL A 147 4.26 -13.02 -2.02
C VAL A 147 3.34 -11.84 -1.71
N HIS A 148 3.02 -11.00 -2.69
CA HIS A 148 2.34 -9.72 -2.43
C HIS A 148 0.97 -9.93 -1.78
N HIS A 149 0.10 -10.75 -2.39
CA HIS A 149 -1.22 -11.02 -1.85
C HIS A 149 -1.16 -11.83 -0.53
N PRO A 150 -0.40 -12.94 -0.44
CA PRO A 150 -0.25 -13.66 0.84
C PRO A 150 0.27 -12.81 2.00
N LEU A 151 1.23 -11.91 1.75
CA LEU A 151 1.76 -10.99 2.76
C LEU A 151 0.68 -10.01 3.23
N ALA A 152 -0.07 -9.43 2.29
CA ALA A 152 -1.15 -8.50 2.62
C ALA A 152 -2.29 -9.19 3.38
N ILE A 153 -2.66 -10.43 3.01
CA ILE A 153 -3.65 -11.22 3.74
C ILE A 153 -3.15 -11.60 5.14
N MET A 154 -1.85 -11.87 5.32
CA MET A 154 -1.28 -12.08 6.65
C MET A 154 -1.38 -10.81 7.50
N ALA A 155 -1.11 -9.64 6.92
CA ALA A 155 -1.28 -8.37 7.62
C ALA A 155 -2.75 -8.12 8.01
N LEU A 156 -3.69 -8.42 7.09
CA LEU A 156 -5.12 -8.27 7.35
C LEU A 156 -5.61 -9.24 8.44
N SER A 157 -5.26 -10.52 8.36
CA SER A 157 -5.70 -11.54 9.33
C SER A 157 -5.16 -11.32 10.74
N THR A 158 -4.09 -10.53 10.88
CA THR A 158 -3.54 -10.11 12.18
C THR A 158 -3.91 -8.68 12.57
N SER A 159 -4.66 -7.97 11.72
CA SER A 159 -5.12 -6.60 11.97
C SER A 159 -6.30 -6.58 12.95
N ALA A 160 -6.35 -5.55 13.80
CA ALA A 160 -7.54 -5.26 14.60
C ALA A 160 -8.75 -4.84 13.75
N HIS A 161 -8.52 -4.53 12.47
CA HIS A 161 -9.52 -4.03 11.53
C HIS A 161 -9.95 -5.05 10.46
N MET A 162 -9.63 -6.34 10.68
CA MET A 162 -9.86 -7.40 9.69
C MET A 162 -11.32 -7.56 9.23
N SER A 163 -12.29 -7.11 10.02
CA SER A 163 -13.72 -7.22 9.70
C SER A 163 -14.31 -5.93 9.14
N GLN A 164 -13.52 -4.87 9.01
CA GLN A 164 -13.97 -3.57 8.51
C GLN A 164 -13.25 -3.13 7.24
N THR A 165 -12.24 -3.88 6.80
CA THR A 165 -11.45 -3.59 5.61
C THR A 165 -11.14 -4.90 4.89
N ASN A 166 -10.97 -4.81 3.57
CA ASN A 166 -10.54 -5.94 2.74
C ASN A 166 -9.24 -5.60 2.00
N PHE A 167 -8.59 -6.63 1.46
CA PHE A 167 -7.48 -6.50 0.51
C PHE A 167 -7.81 -7.28 -0.76
N ASN A 168 -8.31 -6.58 -1.77
CA ASN A 168 -8.93 -7.17 -2.95
C ASN A 168 -7.97 -7.21 -4.14
N ASN A 169 -8.01 -8.32 -4.90
CA ASN A 169 -7.44 -8.37 -6.24
C ASN A 169 -8.40 -7.72 -7.22
N ILE A 170 -7.93 -6.69 -7.91
CA ILE A 170 -8.70 -5.89 -8.86
C ILE A 170 -8.00 -5.76 -10.22
N THR A 171 -7.08 -6.68 -10.54
CA THR A 171 -6.31 -6.66 -11.80
C THR A 171 -7.20 -6.62 -13.05
N LEU A 172 -8.44 -7.15 -12.98
CA LEU A 172 -9.40 -7.14 -14.10
C LEU A 172 -10.38 -5.97 -14.07
N ALA A 173 -10.38 -5.15 -13.02
CA ALA A 173 -11.27 -4.01 -12.90
C ALA A 173 -10.98 -2.98 -14.01
N LYS A 174 -12.01 -2.27 -14.45
CA LYS A 174 -11.87 -1.25 -15.50
C LYS A 174 -12.42 0.08 -15.05
N ILE A 175 -11.75 1.15 -15.46
CA ILE A 175 -12.25 2.50 -15.29
C ILE A 175 -13.51 2.65 -16.15
N THR A 176 -14.57 3.15 -15.54
CA THR A 176 -15.84 3.42 -16.24
C THR A 176 -15.60 4.53 -17.27
N PRO A 177 -16.07 4.41 -18.53
CA PRO A 177 -15.67 5.29 -19.63
C PRO A 177 -15.71 6.80 -19.35
N ARG A 178 -16.68 7.28 -18.54
CA ARG A 178 -16.81 8.70 -18.21
C ARG A 178 -15.74 9.25 -17.25
N PHE A 179 -15.02 8.38 -16.54
CA PHE A 179 -13.91 8.72 -15.65
C PHE A 179 -12.55 8.45 -16.29
N ILE A 180 -12.53 7.93 -17.52
CA ILE A 180 -11.28 7.76 -18.27
C ILE A 180 -10.74 9.15 -18.56
N THR A 181 -9.68 9.52 -17.86
CA THR A 181 -8.91 10.74 -18.16
C THR A 181 -7.91 10.49 -19.28
N GLN A 182 -7.44 9.25 -19.42
CA GLN A 182 -6.50 8.75 -20.42
C GLN A 182 -6.65 7.22 -20.56
N THR A 183 -6.20 6.66 -21.68
CA THR A 183 -6.03 5.21 -21.82
C THR A 183 -4.96 4.74 -20.83
N GLY A 184 -5.35 3.89 -19.89
CA GLY A 184 -4.47 3.30 -18.89
C GLY A 184 -5.05 1.99 -18.38
N GLU A 185 -4.20 1.15 -17.82
CA GLU A 185 -4.55 -0.16 -17.27
C GLU A 185 -5.09 -0.03 -15.83
N SER A 186 -5.69 -1.11 -15.34
CA SER A 186 -6.04 -1.29 -13.93
C SER A 186 -4.80 -1.29 -13.05
N VAL A 187 -5.03 -1.07 -11.75
CA VAL A 187 -4.07 -1.47 -10.71
C VAL A 187 -4.37 -2.88 -10.21
N ASP A 188 -3.41 -3.54 -9.57
CA ASP A 188 -3.54 -4.95 -9.19
C ASP A 188 -4.37 -5.21 -7.94
N PHE A 189 -4.17 -4.41 -6.89
CA PHE A 189 -4.85 -4.60 -5.61
C PHE A 189 -5.37 -3.29 -5.02
N ALA A 190 -6.32 -3.41 -4.09
CA ALA A 190 -6.79 -2.30 -3.28
C ALA A 190 -7.09 -2.70 -1.84
N ILE A 191 -6.80 -1.80 -0.90
CA ILE A 191 -7.45 -1.82 0.41
C ILE A 191 -8.80 -1.12 0.26
N THR A 192 -9.87 -1.80 0.65
CA THR A 192 -11.24 -1.28 0.57
C THR A 192 -11.91 -1.30 1.94
N LEU A 193 -12.97 -0.49 2.11
CA LEU A 193 -13.85 -0.60 3.27
C LEU A 193 -14.84 -1.74 3.07
N GLU A 194 -15.06 -2.50 4.14
CA GLU A 194 -16.27 -3.32 4.26
C GLU A 194 -17.48 -2.37 4.49
N PRO A 195 -18.50 -2.40 3.62
CA PRO A 195 -19.63 -1.49 3.72
C PRO A 195 -20.54 -1.82 4.91
N ASP A 196 -20.88 -0.82 5.70
CA ASP A 196 -21.88 -0.97 6.75
C ASP A 196 -23.31 -0.86 6.18
N SER A 197 -24.33 -1.04 7.04
CA SER A 197 -25.74 -0.97 6.61
C SER A 197 -26.12 0.38 5.99
N ALA A 198 -25.51 1.47 6.45
CA ALA A 198 -25.79 2.81 5.91
C ALA A 198 -25.19 2.96 4.51
N MET A 199 -23.95 2.50 4.31
CA MET A 199 -23.32 2.42 2.99
C MET A 199 -24.14 1.54 2.04
N ASN A 200 -24.53 0.35 2.46
CA ASN A 200 -25.30 -0.55 1.59
C ASN A 200 -26.66 0.05 1.18
N THR A 201 -27.32 0.78 2.09
CA THR A 201 -28.58 1.46 1.79
C THR A 201 -28.38 2.62 0.82
N ALA A 202 -27.37 3.46 1.03
CA ALA A 202 -27.12 4.63 0.19
C ALA A 202 -26.65 4.27 -1.23
N LEU A 203 -26.07 3.08 -1.43
CA LEU A 203 -25.53 2.66 -2.72
C LEU A 203 -26.58 2.65 -3.84
N SER A 204 -27.87 2.43 -3.55
CA SER A 204 -28.92 2.47 -4.58
C SER A 204 -29.18 3.88 -5.14
N GLU A 205 -28.86 4.90 -4.36
CA GLU A 205 -29.19 6.31 -4.64
C GLU A 205 -28.04 7.05 -5.32
N VAL A 206 -26.80 6.56 -5.19
CA VAL A 206 -25.65 7.24 -5.79
C VAL A 206 -25.50 6.96 -7.29
N PRO A 207 -24.88 7.88 -8.06
CA PRO A 207 -24.69 7.69 -9.49
C PRO A 207 -24.02 6.35 -9.83
N ASP A 208 -24.58 5.65 -10.81
CA ASP A 208 -24.22 4.29 -11.27
C ASP A 208 -24.34 3.17 -10.23
N ARG A 209 -24.87 3.43 -9.03
CA ARG A 209 -24.89 2.45 -7.95
C ARG A 209 -23.50 1.84 -7.71
N SER A 210 -22.50 2.73 -7.66
CA SER A 210 -21.10 2.40 -7.43
C SER A 210 -20.43 3.48 -6.57
N TRP A 211 -19.66 3.05 -5.57
CA TRP A 211 -18.81 3.93 -4.77
C TRP A 211 -17.54 4.36 -5.51
N ASN A 212 -17.09 3.55 -6.47
CA ASN A 212 -15.82 3.76 -7.15
C ASN A 212 -16.01 4.09 -8.63
N HIS A 213 -14.90 4.41 -9.29
CA HIS A 213 -14.85 4.73 -10.71
C HIS A 213 -14.85 3.46 -11.59
N SER A 214 -15.23 2.30 -11.03
CA SER A 214 -15.28 0.99 -11.70
C SER A 214 -16.64 0.33 -11.50
N GLN A 215 -16.99 -0.57 -12.44
CA GLN A 215 -18.20 -1.41 -12.38
C GLN A 215 -17.89 -2.86 -11.99
N ASP A 216 -16.64 -3.16 -11.63
CA ASP A 216 -16.28 -4.42 -10.99
C ASP A 216 -17.17 -4.67 -9.75
N GLU A 217 -17.59 -5.92 -9.55
CA GLU A 217 -18.61 -6.28 -8.57
C GLU A 217 -18.21 -5.91 -7.14
N ILE A 218 -16.95 -6.16 -6.77
CA ILE A 218 -16.40 -5.80 -5.46
C ILE A 218 -16.31 -4.27 -5.37
N LEU A 219 -15.69 -3.64 -6.36
CA LEU A 219 -15.47 -2.19 -6.35
C LEU A 219 -16.75 -1.36 -6.46
N ARG A 220 -17.88 -1.94 -6.87
CA ARG A 220 -19.15 -1.20 -6.82
C ARG A 220 -19.58 -0.93 -5.38
N SER A 221 -19.39 -1.89 -4.49
CA SER A 221 -19.93 -1.86 -3.13
C SER A 221 -18.89 -1.57 -2.05
N GLU A 222 -17.60 -1.75 -2.34
CA GLU A 222 -16.52 -1.53 -1.37
C GLU A 222 -15.66 -0.30 -1.73
N PRO A 223 -15.80 0.84 -1.01
CA PRO A 223 -15.01 2.04 -1.25
C PRO A 223 -13.49 1.80 -1.20
N ILE A 224 -12.76 2.21 -2.25
CA ILE A 224 -11.30 2.10 -2.29
C ILE A 224 -10.66 3.14 -1.36
N CYS A 225 -9.76 2.68 -0.48
CA CYS A 225 -8.99 3.52 0.44
C CYS A 225 -7.54 3.70 -0.02
N VAL A 226 -6.91 2.60 -0.45
CA VAL A 226 -5.49 2.54 -0.84
C VAL A 226 -5.39 1.73 -2.13
N ASN A 227 -4.73 2.27 -3.15
CA ASN A 227 -4.46 1.55 -4.39
C ASN A 227 -3.05 0.96 -4.37
N VAL A 228 -2.89 -0.25 -4.91
CA VAL A 228 -1.63 -0.98 -4.95
C VAL A 228 -1.36 -1.43 -6.38
N GLU A 229 -0.28 -0.89 -6.95
CA GLU A 229 0.26 -1.33 -8.22
C GLU A 229 1.44 -2.26 -7.99
N THR A 230 1.53 -3.36 -8.73
CA THR A 230 2.63 -4.31 -8.58
C THR A 230 3.43 -4.45 -9.86
N LYS A 231 4.70 -4.84 -9.71
CA LYS A 231 5.57 -5.27 -10.81
C LYS A 231 6.48 -6.40 -10.34
N SER A 232 7.02 -7.15 -11.30
CA SER A 232 8.20 -7.98 -11.05
C SER A 232 9.40 -7.14 -10.57
N ASP A 233 10.41 -7.81 -10.03
CA ASP A 233 11.70 -7.22 -9.65
C ASP A 233 12.36 -6.41 -10.79
N SER A 234 12.13 -6.82 -12.04
CA SER A 234 12.62 -6.22 -13.29
C SER A 234 11.68 -5.19 -13.91
N GLY A 235 10.49 -4.97 -13.36
CA GLY A 235 9.46 -4.13 -13.98
C GLY A 235 9.76 -2.62 -13.95
N ASN A 236 9.06 -1.87 -14.80
CA ASN A 236 9.28 -0.44 -14.97
C ASN A 236 8.52 0.37 -13.91
N MET A 237 9.29 0.98 -13.01
CA MET A 237 8.76 1.82 -11.93
C MET A 237 8.00 3.05 -12.45
N THR A 238 8.46 3.69 -13.53
CA THR A 238 7.79 4.89 -14.07
C THR A 238 6.45 4.54 -14.71
N GLU A 239 6.33 3.34 -15.27
CA GLU A 239 5.04 2.84 -15.77
C GLU A 239 4.04 2.64 -14.63
N SER A 240 4.47 2.03 -13.51
CA SER A 240 3.64 1.89 -12.31
C SER A 240 3.17 3.23 -11.76
N GLU A 241 4.05 4.24 -11.72
CA GLU A 241 3.72 5.60 -11.27
C GLU A 241 2.64 6.24 -12.16
N ILE A 242 2.72 6.03 -13.49
CA ILE A 242 1.73 6.52 -14.45
C ILE A 242 0.40 5.78 -14.31
N GLN A 243 0.42 4.44 -14.26
CA GLN A 243 -0.77 3.61 -14.12
C GLN A 243 -1.55 3.97 -12.84
N LEU A 244 -0.84 4.04 -11.72
CA LEU A 244 -1.40 4.42 -10.42
C LEU A 244 -1.93 5.87 -10.43
N GLY A 245 -1.25 6.78 -11.12
CA GLY A 245 -1.69 8.16 -11.33
C GLY A 245 -2.99 8.28 -12.12
N ILE A 246 -3.15 7.50 -13.20
CA ILE A 246 -4.37 7.46 -14.01
C ILE A 246 -5.53 6.90 -13.16
N TRP A 247 -5.30 5.81 -12.45
CA TRP A 247 -6.31 5.15 -11.62
C TRP A 247 -6.79 6.04 -10.46
N VAL A 248 -5.89 6.64 -9.69
CA VAL A 248 -6.27 7.53 -8.58
C VAL A 248 -6.92 8.82 -9.09
N SER A 249 -6.53 9.31 -10.27
CA SER A 249 -7.17 10.46 -10.91
C SER A 249 -8.65 10.16 -11.23
N ALA A 250 -8.95 8.97 -11.76
CA ALA A 250 -10.32 8.52 -11.98
C ALA A 250 -11.09 8.36 -10.66
N GLN A 251 -10.44 7.87 -9.60
CA GLN A 251 -11.02 7.82 -8.25
C GLN A 251 -11.41 9.21 -7.75
N TYR A 252 -10.56 10.22 -7.90
CA TYR A 252 -10.90 11.60 -7.52
C TYR A 252 -12.07 12.16 -8.31
N LEU A 253 -12.20 11.85 -9.60
CA LEU A 253 -13.37 12.25 -10.38
C LEU A 253 -14.66 11.61 -9.87
N LYS A 254 -14.61 10.32 -9.48
CA LYS A 254 -15.76 9.68 -8.85
C LYS A 254 -16.11 10.29 -7.49
N LEU A 255 -15.12 10.53 -6.63
CA LEU A 255 -15.36 11.17 -5.33
C LEU A 255 -15.99 12.55 -5.51
N LYS A 256 -15.51 13.36 -6.46
CA LYS A 256 -16.15 14.64 -6.80
C LYS A 256 -17.60 14.48 -7.24
N GLU A 257 -17.91 13.46 -8.05
CA GLU A 257 -19.28 13.17 -8.47
C GLU A 257 -20.17 12.86 -7.27
N LEU A 258 -19.70 12.02 -6.33
CA LEU A 258 -20.44 11.70 -5.10
C LEU A 258 -20.65 12.93 -4.21
N LEU A 259 -19.61 13.73 -3.99
CA LEU A 259 -19.70 14.96 -3.21
C LEU A 259 -20.66 15.97 -3.87
N THR A 260 -20.62 16.10 -5.20
CA THR A 260 -21.53 16.97 -5.96
C THR A 260 -22.97 16.50 -5.83
N HIS A 261 -23.20 15.19 -5.95
CA HIS A 261 -24.52 14.57 -5.76
C HIS A 261 -25.09 14.90 -4.38
N ASN A 262 -24.27 14.85 -3.34
CA ASN A 262 -24.67 15.11 -1.95
C ASN A 262 -24.59 16.60 -1.57
N SER A 263 -24.37 17.51 -2.52
CA SER A 263 -24.21 18.96 -2.28
C SER A 263 -23.14 19.31 -1.23
N LYS A 264 -22.04 18.55 -1.19
CA LYS A 264 -20.93 18.72 -0.26
C LYS A 264 -19.83 19.62 -0.85
N PRO A 265 -19.05 20.32 0.01
CA PRO A 265 -17.82 20.98 -0.44
C PRO A 265 -16.89 20.00 -1.15
N LEU A 266 -16.27 20.42 -2.26
CA LEU A 266 -15.36 19.59 -3.07
C LEU A 266 -13.96 19.42 -2.45
N THR A 267 -13.91 19.22 -1.14
CA THR A 267 -12.68 18.94 -0.39
C THR A 267 -12.42 17.44 -0.42
N LEU A 268 -11.51 17.03 -1.30
CA LEU A 268 -11.12 15.63 -1.49
C LEU A 268 -10.08 15.18 -0.47
N PRO A 269 -10.07 13.89 -0.09
CA PRO A 269 -9.13 13.37 0.88
C PRO A 269 -7.76 13.21 0.21
N TRP A 270 -6.70 13.25 1.00
CA TRP A 270 -5.41 12.73 0.55
C TRP A 270 -5.43 11.21 0.63
N LEU A 271 -4.82 10.54 -0.35
CA LEU A 271 -4.86 9.08 -0.47
C LEU A 271 -3.44 8.52 -0.41
N PRO A 272 -3.16 7.53 0.46
CA PRO A 272 -1.93 6.78 0.38
C PRO A 272 -2.03 5.79 -0.79
N LEU A 273 -0.91 5.50 -1.41
CA LEU A 273 -0.81 4.58 -2.53
C LEU A 273 0.43 3.70 -2.34
N LEU A 274 0.39 2.49 -2.86
CA LEU A 274 1.50 1.55 -2.78
C LEU A 274 1.97 1.17 -4.18
N ILE A 275 3.29 1.09 -4.34
CA ILE A 275 3.92 0.36 -5.44
C ILE A 275 4.73 -0.78 -4.85
N VAL A 276 4.53 -2.00 -5.34
CA VAL A 276 5.30 -3.18 -4.92
C VAL A 276 6.07 -3.72 -6.11
N LYS A 277 7.41 -3.63 -6.06
CA LYS A 277 8.30 -4.07 -7.14
C LYS A 277 9.16 -5.22 -6.64
N GLY A 278 8.76 -6.45 -6.96
CA GLY A 278 9.35 -7.65 -6.37
C GLY A 278 9.30 -7.59 -4.84
N GLU A 279 10.45 -7.62 -4.19
CA GLU A 279 10.58 -7.54 -2.73
C GLU A 279 10.40 -6.13 -2.14
N LEU A 280 10.43 -5.08 -2.97
CA LEU A 280 10.48 -3.70 -2.50
C LEU A 280 9.09 -3.06 -2.44
N TRP A 281 8.72 -2.57 -1.26
CA TRP A 281 7.43 -1.90 -1.00
C TRP A 281 7.64 -0.40 -0.89
N TYR A 282 6.87 0.39 -1.64
CA TYR A 282 6.97 1.84 -1.67
C TYR A 282 5.64 2.50 -1.30
N LEU A 283 5.71 3.57 -0.52
CA LEU A 283 4.60 4.49 -0.27
C LEU A 283 4.70 5.67 -1.25
N LEU A 284 3.58 5.98 -1.87
CA LEU A 284 3.34 7.25 -2.56
C LEU A 284 2.13 7.92 -1.91
N LEU A 285 2.05 9.24 -2.02
CA LEU A 285 0.90 10.01 -1.54
C LEU A 285 0.25 10.67 -2.74
N ALA A 286 -1.08 10.74 -2.76
CA ALA A 286 -1.82 11.47 -3.76
C ALA A 286 -2.68 12.54 -3.13
N SER A 287 -2.77 13.68 -3.81
CA SER A 287 -3.77 14.69 -3.53
C SER A 287 -4.40 15.15 -4.83
N HIS A 288 -5.55 15.81 -4.72
CA HIS A 288 -6.18 16.45 -5.85
C HIS A 288 -6.63 17.86 -5.46
N SER A 289 -6.08 18.86 -6.14
CA SER A 289 -6.48 20.27 -5.97
C SER A 289 -6.52 20.97 -7.32
N ASN A 290 -7.46 21.92 -7.50
CA ASN A 290 -7.54 22.78 -8.70
C ASN A 290 -7.55 22.02 -10.05
N GLY A 291 -8.14 20.81 -10.09
CA GLY A 291 -8.20 19.98 -11.30
C GLY A 291 -6.91 19.20 -11.60
N ILE A 292 -5.97 19.18 -10.66
CA ILE A 292 -4.68 18.50 -10.78
C ILE A 292 -4.62 17.38 -9.74
N THR A 293 -4.35 16.17 -10.21
CA THR A 293 -3.97 15.03 -9.37
C THR A 293 -2.45 15.06 -9.24
N THR A 294 -1.92 15.13 -8.02
CA THR A 294 -0.48 15.15 -7.76
C THR A 294 -0.09 13.88 -7.03
N LEU A 295 0.85 13.12 -7.60
CA LEU A 295 1.57 12.08 -6.89
C LEU A 295 2.81 12.69 -6.25
N TRP A 296 2.91 12.61 -4.94
CA TRP A 296 4.02 13.15 -4.15
C TRP A 296 5.16 12.13 -4.04
N SER A 297 6.18 12.50 -3.25
CA SER A 297 7.40 11.73 -3.01
C SER A 297 7.16 10.23 -2.82
N LYS A 298 8.09 9.44 -3.36
CA LYS A 298 8.16 8.00 -3.20
C LYS A 298 9.06 7.65 -2.03
N HIS A 299 8.53 6.91 -1.06
CA HIS A 299 9.26 6.46 0.12
C HIS A 299 9.40 4.95 0.11
N LEU A 300 10.61 4.43 0.23
CA LEU A 300 10.81 3.00 0.47
C LEU A 300 10.28 2.67 1.87
N ILE A 301 9.32 1.75 1.93
CA ILE A 301 8.78 1.23 3.19
C ILE A 301 9.75 0.19 3.75
N ALA A 302 9.99 -0.87 2.98
CA ALA A 302 10.77 -2.01 3.41
C ALA A 302 11.11 -2.95 2.24
N ASP A 303 12.01 -3.88 2.53
CA ASP A 303 12.44 -4.97 1.67
C ASP A 303 11.99 -6.31 2.25
N SER A 304 11.00 -6.95 1.61
CA SER A 304 10.41 -8.21 2.06
C SER A 304 11.30 -9.43 1.80
N SER A 305 12.51 -9.26 1.25
CA SER A 305 13.55 -10.30 1.20
C SER A 305 14.35 -10.40 2.51
N THR A 306 14.03 -9.56 3.49
CA THR A 306 14.55 -9.60 4.87
C THR A 306 13.45 -9.92 5.86
N LEU A 307 13.80 -10.59 6.95
CA LEU A 307 12.85 -10.93 8.00
C LEU A 307 12.22 -9.68 8.63
N THR A 308 13.04 -8.69 8.99
CA THR A 308 12.58 -7.41 9.56
C THR A 308 11.71 -6.64 8.58
N GLY A 309 12.04 -6.67 7.29
CA GLY A 309 11.25 -5.98 6.28
C GLY A 309 9.84 -6.55 6.13
N ILE A 310 9.65 -7.87 6.23
CA ILE A 310 8.30 -8.46 6.23
C ILE A 310 7.47 -7.94 7.42
N TYR A 311 8.04 -7.90 8.63
CA TYR A 311 7.36 -7.34 9.80
C TYR A 311 7.05 -5.84 9.67
N THR A 312 7.96 -5.08 9.06
CA THR A 312 7.72 -3.67 8.73
C THR A 312 6.56 -3.51 7.76
N VAL A 313 6.52 -4.26 6.64
CA VAL A 313 5.40 -4.19 5.69
C VAL A 313 4.08 -4.55 6.37
N ILE A 314 4.07 -5.61 7.19
CA ILE A 314 2.85 -6.01 7.92
C ILE A 314 2.39 -4.90 8.88
N SER A 315 3.30 -4.27 9.62
CA SER A 315 2.97 -3.19 10.53
C SER A 315 2.42 -1.96 9.79
N VAL A 316 2.99 -1.62 8.64
CA VAL A 316 2.51 -0.52 7.79
C VAL A 316 1.14 -0.83 7.20
N LEU A 317 0.91 -2.05 6.72
CA LEU A 317 -0.41 -2.46 6.23
C LEU A 317 -1.46 -2.45 7.34
N GLN A 318 -1.13 -2.89 8.56
CA GLN A 318 -2.02 -2.78 9.73
C GLN A 318 -2.37 -1.31 10.06
N LEU A 319 -1.40 -0.40 9.97
CA LEU A 319 -1.64 1.03 10.11
C LEU A 319 -2.56 1.59 9.00
N LEU A 320 -2.37 1.15 7.75
CA LEU A 320 -3.23 1.54 6.64
C LEU A 320 -4.67 1.02 6.79
N PHE A 321 -4.86 -0.20 7.32
CA PHE A 321 -6.19 -0.73 7.65
C PHE A 321 -6.87 0.08 8.76
N GLN A 322 -6.13 0.49 9.79
CA GLN A 322 -6.64 1.39 10.83
C GLN A 322 -7.05 2.73 10.22
N TRP A 323 -6.18 3.38 9.45
CA TRP A 323 -6.47 4.66 8.82
C TRP A 323 -7.69 4.58 7.91
N ALA A 324 -7.80 3.51 7.11
CA ALA A 324 -8.96 3.25 6.27
C ALA A 324 -10.24 3.22 7.11
N ASN A 325 -10.27 2.43 8.18
CA ASN A 325 -11.46 2.26 9.01
C ASN A 325 -11.78 3.44 9.95
N THR A 326 -10.83 4.33 10.20
CA THR A 326 -11.00 5.46 11.13
C THR A 326 -11.17 6.77 10.36
N GLU A 327 -10.06 7.34 9.89
CA GLU A 327 -10.01 8.63 9.22
C GLU A 327 -10.76 8.62 7.88
N TYR A 328 -10.42 7.66 7.00
CA TYR A 328 -11.04 7.60 5.67
C TYR A 328 -12.52 7.23 5.74
N ARG A 329 -12.89 6.23 6.54
CA ARG A 329 -14.30 5.84 6.73
C ARG A 329 -15.14 7.00 7.26
N SER A 330 -14.65 7.75 8.26
CA SER A 330 -15.37 8.92 8.78
C SER A 330 -15.59 9.94 7.67
N TRP A 331 -14.52 10.33 6.97
CA TRP A 331 -14.61 11.26 5.85
C TRP A 331 -15.58 10.76 4.76
N PHE A 332 -15.49 9.49 4.39
CA PHE A 332 -16.31 8.90 3.33
C PHE A 332 -17.79 8.91 3.72
N LYS A 333 -18.11 8.58 4.97
CA LYS A 333 -19.50 8.62 5.45
C LYS A 333 -20.06 10.04 5.44
N ASP A 334 -19.31 11.02 5.94
CA ASP A 334 -19.76 12.39 6.09
C ASP A 334 -19.97 13.12 4.75
N ASN A 335 -19.29 12.65 3.68
CA ASN A 335 -19.26 13.33 2.39
C ASN A 335 -19.89 12.52 1.24
N ALA A 336 -19.65 11.20 1.16
CA ALA A 336 -20.07 10.37 0.03
C ALA A 336 -21.32 9.52 0.28
N VAL A 337 -21.59 9.11 1.54
CA VAL A 337 -22.68 8.18 1.87
C VAL A 337 -24.00 8.88 2.19
N MET A 338 -23.94 10.05 2.85
CA MET A 338 -25.15 10.74 3.31
C MET A 338 -26.13 11.00 2.14
N PRO A 339 -27.40 10.61 2.28
CA PRO A 339 -28.47 11.01 1.36
C PRO A 339 -28.65 12.52 1.28
#